data_AF-A0A433YED5-F1
#
_entry.id   AF-A0A433YED5-F1
#
_cell.length_a   1.000
_cell.length_b   1.000
_cell.length_c   1.000
_cell.angle_alpha   90.00
_cell.angle_beta   90.00
_cell.angle_gamma   90.00
#
_symmetry.space_group_name_H-M   'P 1'
#
loop_
_entity.id
_entity.type
_entity.pdbx_description
1 polymer ?
#
loop_
_entity_poly.entity_id
_entity_poly.type
_entity_poly.pdbx_seq_one_letter_code
_entity_poly.pdbx_strand_id
1 'polypeptide(L)'
;MSRLLIVMGQIFMVSGVVLGIVLGILVDGFHWIPTLSWWISGAISGILFIALGMMLELLEENNEFLREILHRTNVETPTPPMTKSRGNSKSSLSSLSGYKMSSHE
;
A
#
# COMPACT_ATOMS: atom_id res chain seq x y z
N MET A 1 3.25 12.56 1.93
CA MET A 1 1.94 13.24 2.17
C MET A 1 1.25 12.71 3.42
N SER A 2 1.31 11.41 3.68
CA SER A 2 0.78 10.73 4.88
C SER A 2 1.10 11.41 6.22
N ARG A 3 2.36 11.80 6.46
CA ARG A 3 2.78 12.46 7.71
C ARG A 3 1.98 13.74 8.00
N LEU A 4 1.63 14.51 6.98
CA LEU A 4 0.81 15.71 7.13
C LEU A 4 -0.62 15.36 7.54
N LEU A 5 -1.21 14.31 6.94
CA LEU A 5 -2.56 13.86 7.31
C LEU A 5 -2.59 13.34 8.76
N ILE A 6 -1.55 12.61 9.19
CA ILE A 6 -1.44 12.11 10.56
C ILE A 6 -1.35 13.27 11.55
N VAL A 7 -0.47 14.25 11.29
CA VAL A 7 -0.36 15.46 12.12
C VAL A 7 -1.67 16.23 12.14
N MET A 8 -2.34 16.34 11.00
CA MET A 8 -3.63 17.05 10.93
C MET A 8 -4.72 16.32 11.72
N GLY A 9 -4.74 14.99 11.68
CA GLY A 9 -5.63 14.18 12.52
C GLY A 9 -5.37 14.39 14.01
N GLN A 10 -4.11 14.49 14.44
CA GLN A 10 -3.76 14.84 15.82
C GLN A 10 -4.25 16.24 16.21
N ILE A 11 -4.06 17.23 15.33
CA ILE A 11 -4.56 18.60 15.54
C ILE A 11 -6.09 18.60 15.69
N PHE A 12 -6.81 17.86 14.84
CA PHE A 12 -8.27 17.74 14.94
C PHE A 12 -8.72 17.14 16.27
N MET A 13 -8.06 16.09 16.77
CA MET A 13 -8.36 15.55 18.10
C MET A 13 -8.15 16.57 19.21
N VAL A 14 -7.00 17.24 19.24
CA VAL A 14 -6.67 18.23 20.28
C VAL A 14 -7.64 19.40 20.20
N SER A 15 -7.92 19.91 19.00
CA SER A 15 -8.85 21.01 18.79
C SER A 15 -10.28 20.67 19.22
N GLY A 16 -10.75 19.44 18.96
CA GLY A 16 -12.08 18.99 19.40
C GLY A 16 -12.20 18.94 20.92
N VAL A 17 -11.14 18.51 21.63
CA VAL A 17 -11.11 18.53 23.10
C VAL A 17 -11.16 19.96 23.63
N VAL A 18 -10.28 20.82 23.11
CA VAL A 18 -10.18 22.22 23.55
C VAL A 18 -11.47 22.99 23.27
N LEU A 19 -12.00 22.90 22.05
CA LEU A 19 -13.26 23.57 21.67
C LEU A 19 -14.44 23.04 22.47
N GLY A 20 -14.48 21.73 22.74
CA GLY A 20 -15.51 21.13 23.59
C GLY A 20 -15.52 21.72 25.00
N ILE A 21 -14.34 21.90 25.61
CA ILE A 21 -14.21 22.52 26.94
C ILE A 21 -14.62 23.99 26.91
N VAL A 22 -14.14 24.75 25.91
CA VAL A 22 -14.43 26.19 25.77
C VAL A 22 -15.93 26.41 25.62
N LEU A 23 -16.57 25.69 24.69
CA LEU A 23 -18.01 25.80 24.45
C LEU A 23 -18.85 25.25 25.61
N GLY A 24 -18.33 24.23 26.31
CA GLY A 24 -18.95 23.67 27.50
C GLY A 24 -19.08 24.67 28.64
N ILE A 25 -18.14 25.62 28.78
CA ILE A 25 -18.10 26.62 29.88
C ILE A 25 -18.80 27.94 29.49
N LEU A 26 -18.94 28.22 28.19
CA LEU A 26 -19.37 29.53 27.68
C LEU A 26 -20.84 29.88 27.94
N VAL A 27 -21.68 28.90 28.26
CA VAL A 27 -23.11 29.07 28.52
C VAL A 27 -23.35 28.66 29.96
N ASP A 28 -23.53 29.62 30.88
CA ASP A 28 -23.84 29.46 32.32
C ASP A 28 -23.69 28.03 32.89
N GLY A 29 -22.44 27.66 33.23
CA GLY A 29 -22.10 26.36 33.79
C GLY A 29 -21.64 25.32 32.76
N PHE A 30 -21.13 24.18 33.23
CA PHE A 30 -20.55 23.18 32.33
C PHE A 30 -21.62 22.31 31.65
N HIS A 31 -21.83 22.52 30.36
CA HIS A 31 -22.77 21.74 29.57
C HIS A 31 -22.10 20.49 28.98
N TRP A 32 -22.42 19.33 29.56
CA TRP A 32 -21.85 18.04 29.15
C TRP A 32 -22.22 17.61 27.73
N ILE A 33 -23.47 17.86 27.30
CA ILE A 33 -23.95 17.42 25.98
C ILE A 33 -23.15 18.05 24.82
N PRO A 34 -23.03 19.40 24.71
CA PRO A 34 -22.24 19.99 23.64
C PRO A 34 -20.77 19.62 23.76
N THR A 35 -20.22 19.54 24.97
CA THR A 35 -18.83 19.12 25.20
C THR A 35 -18.56 17.73 24.63
N LEU A 36 -19.39 16.74 24.99
CA LEU A 36 -19.23 15.36 24.52
C LEU A 36 -19.40 15.26 23.01
N SER A 37 -20.33 16.02 22.42
CA SER A 37 -20.50 16.07 20.96
C SER A 37 -19.22 16.55 20.26
N TRP A 38 -18.58 17.59 20.78
CA TRP A 38 -17.30 18.09 20.25
C TRP A 38 -16.14 17.11 20.41
N TRP A 39 -16.07 16.43 21.55
CA TRP A 39 -15.04 15.41 21.77
C TRP A 39 -15.18 14.23 20.82
N ILE A 40 -16.40 13.72 20.64
CA ILE A 40 -16.69 12.62 19.73
C ILE A 40 -16.42 13.05 18.28
N SER A 41 -16.84 14.26 17.89
CA SER A 41 -16.58 14.80 16.54
C SER A 41 -15.09 14.95 16.27
N GLY A 42 -14.33 15.51 17.22
CA GLY A 42 -12.87 15.63 17.16
C GLY A 42 -12.16 14.28 17.08
N ALA A 43 -12.62 13.29 17.86
CA ALA A 43 -12.08 11.94 17.82
C ALA A 43 -12.35 11.25 16.46
N ILE A 44 -13.59 11.30 15.95
CA ILE A 44 -13.95 10.69 14.67
C ILE A 44 -13.16 11.32 13.53
N SER A 45 -13.12 12.66 13.46
CA SER A 45 -12.36 13.36 12.43
C SER A 45 -10.86 13.05 12.50
N GLY A 46 -10.27 13.07 13.70
CA GLY A 46 -8.88 12.71 13.91
C GLY A 46 -8.54 11.29 13.43
N ILE A 47 -9.37 10.30 13.80
CA ILE A 47 -9.22 8.91 13.34
C ILE A 47 -9.29 8.82 11.82
N LEU A 48 -10.26 9.49 11.19
CA LEU A 48 -10.42 9.48 9.73
C LEU A 48 -9.18 10.04 9.02
N PHE A 49 -8.63 11.16 9.49
CA PHE A 49 -7.42 11.74 8.90
C PHE A 49 -6.20 10.82 9.05
N ILE A 50 -6.03 10.18 10.22
CA ILE A 50 -4.95 9.21 10.43
C ILE A 50 -5.13 8.01 9.50
N ALA A 51 -6.35 7.46 9.41
CA ALA A 51 -6.65 6.33 8.54
C ALA A 51 -6.40 6.65 7.06
N LEU A 52 -6.79 7.83 6.60
CA LEU A 52 -6.50 8.31 5.25
C LEU A 52 -5.00 8.47 5.02
N GLY A 53 -4.26 8.97 6.00
CA GLY A 53 -2.80 9.05 5.93
C GLY A 53 -2.14 7.69 5.72
N MET A 54 -2.56 6.68 6.48
CA MET A 54 -2.07 5.30 6.34
C MET A 54 -2.48 4.67 5.00
N MET A 55 -3.71 4.91 4.55
CA MET A 55 -4.20 4.38 3.27
C MET A 55 -3.41 4.96 2.09
N LEU A 56 -3.04 6.24 2.14
CA LEU A 56 -2.20 6.86 1.11
C LEU A 56 -0.79 6.28 1.10
N GLU A 57 -0.21 6.00 2.27
CA GLU A 57 1.08 5.29 2.38
C GLU A 57 1.03 3.92 1.72
N LEU A 58 0.02 3.11 2.05
CA LEU A 58 -0.19 1.79 1.44
C LEU A 58 -0.40 1.89 -0.08
N LEU A 59 -1.10 2.92 -0.55
CA LEU A 59 -1.34 3.12 -1.98
C LEU A 59 -0.05 3.52 -2.72
N GLU A 60 0.76 4.38 -2.10
CA GLU A 60 2.05 4.80 -2.63
C GLU A 60 3.00 3.60 -2.76
N GLU A 61 3.10 2.77 -1.71
CA GLU A 61 3.90 1.55 -1.72
C GLU A 61 3.43 0.55 -2.80
N ASN A 62 2.11 0.31 -2.91
CA ASN A 62 1.57 -0.56 -3.96
C ASN A 62 1.86 -0.03 -5.38
N ASN A 63 1.78 1.29 -5.58
CA ASN A 63 2.08 1.89 -6.87
C ASN A 63 3.57 1.75 -7.23
N GLU A 64 4.46 1.91 -6.26
CA GLU A 64 5.90 1.67 -6.44
C GLU A 64 6.18 0.21 -6.83
N PHE A 65 5.57 -0.76 -6.13
CA PHE A 65 5.70 -2.18 -6.47
C PHE A 65 5.19 -2.50 -7.88
N LEU A 66 4.02 -1.99 -8.26
CA LEU A 66 3.48 -2.17 -9.61
C LEU A 66 4.38 -1.57 -10.67
N ARG A 67 4.95 -0.38 -10.38
CA ARG A 67 5.89 0.29 -11.28
C ARG A 67 7.19 -0.49 -11.43
N GLU A 68 7.68 -1.09 -10.34
CA GLU A 68 8.85 -1.96 -10.36
C GLU A 68 8.60 -3.23 -11.18
N ILE A 69 7.47 -3.91 -10.96
CA ILE A 69 7.08 -5.10 -11.74
C ILE A 69 6.97 -4.73 -13.22
N LEU A 70 6.25 -3.66 -13.55
CA LEU A 70 6.11 -3.21 -14.94
C LEU A 70 7.47 -2.88 -15.56
N HIS A 71 8.37 -2.25 -14.82
CA HIS A 71 9.72 -1.96 -15.31
C HIS A 71 10.50 -3.25 -15.59
N ARG A 72 10.46 -4.24 -14.69
CA ARG A 72 11.09 -5.55 -14.87
C ARG A 72 10.51 -6.31 -16.07
N THR A 73 9.18 -6.35 -16.20
CA THR A 73 8.49 -7.06 -17.29
C THR A 73 8.68 -6.38 -18.65
N ASN A 74 8.72 -5.05 -18.70
CA ASN A 74 8.94 -4.28 -19.93
C ASN A 74 10.40 -4.37 -20.41
N VAL A 75 11.37 -4.44 -19.48
CA VAL A 75 12.78 -4.73 -19.83
C VAL A 75 12.94 -6.16 -20.38
N GLU A 76 12.09 -7.10 -19.97
CA GLU A 76 12.04 -8.47 -20.52
C GLU A 76 11.27 -8.61 -21.84
N THR A 77 10.55 -7.58 -22.30
CA THR A 77 9.84 -7.59 -23.59
C THR A 77 10.38 -6.55 -24.56
N PRO A 78 11.42 -6.88 -25.37
CA PRO A 78 11.63 -6.20 -26.62
C PRO A 78 10.51 -6.59 -27.59
N THR A 79 9.73 -5.61 -28.06
CA THR A 79 8.81 -5.79 -29.19
C THR A 79 9.61 -6.14 -30.47
N PRO A 80 9.11 -7.04 -31.34
CA PRO A 80 9.85 -7.52 -32.50
C PRO A 80 9.77 -6.54 -33.69
N PRO A 81 10.85 -6.45 -34.50
CA PRO A 81 10.66 -6.75 -35.91
C PRO A 81 11.77 -7.66 -36.47
N MET A 82 11.31 -8.80 -36.99
CA MET A 82 11.91 -9.72 -37.97
C MET A 82 13.36 -10.20 -37.86
N THR A 83 13.47 -11.52 -38.10
CA THR A 83 14.64 -12.32 -38.49
C THR A 83 15.70 -12.63 -37.43
N LYS A 84 15.52 -13.77 -36.74
CA LYS A 84 16.49 -14.87 -36.90
C LYS A 84 15.87 -16.23 -36.60
N SER A 85 15.80 -17.02 -37.66
CA SER A 85 15.68 -18.47 -37.77
C SER A 85 15.30 -19.26 -36.50
N ARG A 86 14.12 -19.85 -36.59
CA ARG A 86 13.66 -21.08 -35.94
C ARG A 86 14.80 -22.12 -35.84
N GLY A 87 15.53 -22.10 -34.72
CA GLY A 87 16.66 -22.98 -34.44
C GLY A 87 16.32 -24.08 -33.45
N ASN A 88 15.70 -25.15 -33.95
CA ASN A 88 15.70 -26.54 -33.49
C ASN A 88 16.16 -26.85 -32.04
N SER A 89 15.30 -26.65 -31.04
CA SER A 89 15.36 -27.44 -29.81
C SER A 89 14.67 -28.78 -30.00
N LYS A 90 15.26 -29.65 -30.83
CA LYS A 90 15.06 -31.09 -30.68
C LYS A 90 16.10 -31.54 -29.68
N SER A 91 15.68 -31.70 -28.44
CA SER A 91 16.40 -32.49 -27.44
C SER A 91 16.88 -33.78 -28.10
N SER A 92 18.19 -33.91 -28.27
CA SER A 92 18.82 -35.11 -28.80
C SER A 92 18.70 -36.20 -27.75
N LEU A 93 17.55 -36.89 -27.74
CA LEU A 93 17.37 -38.16 -27.04
C LEU A 93 18.12 -39.31 -27.74
N SER A 94 18.79 -39.04 -28.86
CA SER A 94 19.68 -40.00 -29.54
C SER A 94 21.02 -40.20 -28.81
N SER A 95 21.41 -39.32 -27.87
CA SER A 95 22.60 -39.55 -27.05
C SER A 95 22.37 -40.53 -25.90
N LEU A 96 21.12 -40.96 -25.65
CA LEU A 96 20.75 -41.91 -24.60
C LEU A 96 20.41 -43.31 -25.13
N SER A 97 20.31 -43.52 -26.46
CA SER A 97 20.00 -44.84 -27.02
C SER A 97 21.15 -45.86 -26.93
N GLY A 98 22.32 -45.44 -26.44
CA GLY A 98 23.50 -46.30 -26.22
C GLY A 98 23.89 -46.50 -24.76
N TYR A 99 23.15 -45.95 -23.80
CA TYR A 99 23.50 -46.09 -22.39
C TYR A 99 23.10 -47.48 -21.87
N LYS A 100 24.05 -48.43 -21.92
CA LYS A 100 23.92 -49.77 -21.35
C LYS A 100 24.20 -49.68 -19.85
N MET A 101 23.15 -49.73 -19.03
CA MET A 101 23.27 -49.82 -17.59
C MET A 101 23.89 -51.18 -17.24
N SER A 102 25.17 -51.21 -16.86
CA SER A 102 25.81 -52.44 -16.39
C SER A 102 25.23 -52.79 -15.02
N SER A 103 24.41 -53.84 -14.95
CA SER A 103 24.13 -54.52 -13.69
C SER A 103 25.41 -55.20 -13.24
N HIS A 104 26.07 -54.63 -12.24
CA HIS A 104 27.06 -55.36 -11.46
C HIS A 104 26.29 -56.27 -10.51
N GLU A 105 26.57 -57.58 -10.58
CA GLU A 105 26.16 -58.59 -9.59
C GLU A 105 26.62 -58.22 -8.17
#